data_AF-A0A3M1IWS2-F1
#
_entry.id   AF-A0A3M1IWS2-F1
#
_cell.length_a   1.000
_cell.length_b   1.000
_cell.length_c   1.000
_cell.angle_alpha   90.00
_cell.angle_beta   90.00
_cell.angle_gamma   90.00
#
_symmetry.space_group_name_H-M   'P 1'
#
loop_
_entity.id
_entity.type
_entity.pdbx_description
1 polymer ?
#
loop_
_entity_poly.entity_id
_entity_poly.type
_entity_poly.pdbx_seq_one_letter_code
_entity_poly.pdbx_strand_id
1 'polypeptide(L)' 'MPSIGGWEWIIILVIVIIIFGVGKLPEIGGALGKSIREFRESSATPDNDGGSDGEESASVNTESKA' A
#
# COMPACT_ATOMS: atom_id res chain seq x y z
N MET A 1 -1.61 35.32 -9.02
CA MET A 1 -1.25 34.58 -7.79
C MET A 1 -0.62 33.27 -8.27
N PRO A 2 0.58 32.87 -7.79
CA PRO A 2 1.18 31.62 -8.22
C PRO A 2 0.23 30.49 -7.78
N SER A 3 -0.44 29.90 -8.75
CA SER A 3 -1.25 28.72 -8.56
C SER A 3 -0.29 27.61 -8.18
N ILE A 4 -0.34 27.18 -6.91
CA ILE A 4 0.31 25.96 -6.43
C ILE A 4 -0.29 24.81 -7.24
N GLY A 5 0.30 24.58 -8.41
CA GLY A 5 -0.07 23.52 -9.32
C GLY A 5 0.37 22.19 -8.71
N GLY A 6 -0.26 21.09 -9.12
CA GLY A 6 0.05 19.73 -8.66
C GLY A 6 1.54 19.35 -8.73
N TRP A 7 2.35 20.13 -9.46
CA TRP A 7 3.80 20.00 -9.49
C TRP A 7 4.50 20.19 -8.14
N GLU A 8 3.98 21.07 -7.27
CA GLU A 8 4.55 21.31 -5.94
C GLU A 8 4.43 20.06 -5.04
N TRP A 9 3.29 19.37 -5.13
CA TRP A 9 3.04 18.10 -4.42
C TRP A 9 4.02 17.00 -4.84
N ILE A 10 4.36 16.94 -6.13
CA ILE A 10 5.35 16.01 -6.66
C ILE A 10 6.75 16.29 -6.11
N ILE A 11 7.16 17.56 -6.01
CA ILE A 11 8.45 17.94 -5.45
C ILE A 11 8.55 17.54 -3.97
N ILE A 12 7.50 17.79 -3.19
CA ILE A 12 7.45 17.39 -1.78
C ILE A 12 7.53 15.86 -1.65
N LEU A 13 6.80 15.12 -2.49
CA LEU A 13 6.83 13.66 -2.49
C LEU A 13 8.25 13.11 -2.73
N VAL A 14 8.98 13.70 -3.69
CA VAL A 14 10.36 13.29 -3.99
C VAL A 14 11.29 13.54 -2.79
N ILE A 15 11.16 14.68 -2.11
CA ILE A 15 11.98 14.98 -0.92
C ILE A 15 11.71 13.95 0.20
N VAL A 16 10.44 13.63 0.44
CA VAL A 16 10.04 12.61 1.43
C VAL A 16 10.64 11.25 1.05
N ILE A 17 10.55 10.86 -0.22
CA ILE A 17 11.14 9.60 -0.72
C ILE A 17 12.66 9.57 -0.50
N ILE A 18 13.37 10.69 -0.64
CA ILE A 18 14.83 10.74 -0.42
C ILE A 18 15.16 10.52 1.08
N ILE A 19 14.39 11.12 1.98
CA ILE A 19 14.62 11.03 3.43
C ILE A 19 14.25 9.62 3.96
N PHE A 20 13.10 9.11 3.55
CA PHE A 20 12.58 7.82 4.04
C PHE A 20 13.06 6.62 3.21
N GLY A 21 13.47 6.83 1.96
CA GLY A 21 13.82 5.79 0.99
C GLY A 21 12.61 5.23 0.24
N VAL A 22 12.80 4.85 -1.03
CA VAL A 22 11.76 4.28 -1.92
C VAL A 22 11.13 2.98 -1.39
N GLY A 23 11.82 2.24 -0.51
CA GLY A 23 11.33 0.98 0.06
C GLY A 23 10.41 1.13 1.27
N LYS A 24 10.51 2.25 2.02
CA LYS A 24 9.75 2.42 3.27
C LYS A 24 8.29 2.82 3.06
N LEU A 25 8.01 3.59 2.01
CA LEU A 25 6.64 3.94 1.63
C LEU A 25 5.76 2.74 1.27
N PRO A 26 6.18 1.79 0.40
CA PRO A 26 5.39 0.60 0.10
C PRO A 26 5.29 -0.37 1.29
N GLU A 27 6.35 -0.48 2.11
CA GLU A 27 6.34 -1.31 3.33
C GLU A 27 5.27 -0.83 4.33
N ILE A 28 5.25 0.48 4.62
CA ILE A 28 4.27 1.10 5.53
C ILE A 28 2.89 1.16 4.87
N GLY A 29 2.80 1.47 3.58
CA GLY A 29 1.55 1.53 2.82
C GLY A 29 0.85 0.19 2.72
N GLY A 30 1.59 -0.92 2.58
CA GLY A 30 1.02 -2.27 2.61
C GLY A 30 0.40 -2.63 3.96
N ALA A 31 1.10 -2.32 5.06
CA ALA A 31 0.61 -2.57 6.42
C ALA A 31 -0.61 -1.69 6.75
N LEU A 32 -0.54 -0.38 6.45
CA LEU A 32 -1.66 0.54 6.63
C LEU A 32 -2.84 0.15 5.72
N GLY A 33 -2.59 -0.24 4.48
CA GLY A 33 -3.63 -0.67 3.54
C GLY A 33 -4.41 -1.89 4.02
N LYS A 34 -3.71 -2.91 4.56
CA LYS A 34 -4.35 -4.06 5.21
C LYS A 34 -5.22 -3.64 6.39
N SER A 35 -4.70 -2.81 7.29
CA SER A 35 -5.45 -2.31 8.45
C SER A 35 -6.69 -1.47 8.06
N ILE A 36 -6.57 -0.59 7.05
CA ILE A 36 -7.70 0.19 6.52
C ILE A 36 -8.74 -0.73 5.87
N ARG A 37 -8.30 -1.80 5.21
CA ARG A 37 -9.18 -2.76 4.54
C ARG A 37 -9.97 -3.56 5.58
N GLU A 38 -9.31 -4.09 6.60
CA GLU A 38 -9.95 -4.80 7.73
C GLU A 38 -10.86 -3.87 8.55
N PHE A 39 -10.45 -2.61 8.75
CA PHE A 39 -11.30 -1.60 9.40
C PHE A 39 -12.55 -1.31 8.56
N ARG A 40 -12.40 -1.20 7.23
CA ARG A 40 -13.54 -0.99 6.33
C ARG A 40 -14.48 -2.20 6.31
N GLU A 41 -13.93 -3.40 6.20
CA GLU A 41 -14.66 -4.68 6.23
C GLU A 41 -15.44 -4.85 7.54
N SER A 42 -14.82 -4.60 8.70
CA SER A 42 -15.49 -4.71 10.00
C SER A 42 -16.51 -3.61 10.25
N SER A 43 -16.29 -2.41 9.71
CA SER A 43 -17.27 -1.32 9.74
C SER A 43 -18.44 -1.55 8.77
N ALA A 44 -18.30 -2.45 7.81
CA ALA A 44 -19.32 -2.80 6.82
C ALA A 44 -19.93 -4.17 7.16
N THR A 45 -21.11 -4.21 7.78
CA THR A 45 -21.86 -5.47 7.97
C THR A 45 -23.37 -5.24 7.90
N PRO A 46 -24.20 -6.22 7.45
CA PRO A 46 -23.90 -7.45 6.72
C PRO A 46 -24.87 -7.63 5.52
N ASP A 47 -24.44 -7.36 4.28
CA ASP A 47 -25.10 -7.91 3.08
C ASP A 47 -24.14 -7.69 1.90
N ASN A 48 -23.86 -8.77 1.17
CA ASN A 48 -22.99 -8.87 -0.01
C ASN A 48 -21.50 -9.17 0.22
N ASP A 49 -21.20 -10.46 0.04
CA ASP A 49 -19.93 -11.06 -0.40
C ASP A 49 -19.00 -10.12 -1.18
N GLY A 50 -17.73 -10.10 -0.79
CA GLY A 50 -16.68 -9.35 -1.49
C GLY A 50 -15.27 -9.68 -1.04
N GLY A 51 -15.01 -10.94 -0.66
CA GLY A 51 -13.64 -11.44 -0.49
C GLY A 51 -12.90 -11.35 -1.82
N SER A 52 -11.86 -10.54 -1.88
CA SER A 52 -10.88 -10.57 -2.97
C SER A 52 -9.49 -10.71 -2.38
N ASP A 53 -9.06 -11.95 -2.36
CA ASP A 53 -7.77 -12.45 -1.93
C ASP A 53 -6.62 -11.54 -2.39
N GLY A 54 -5.67 -11.36 -1.49
CA GLY A 54 -4.47 -10.57 -1.73
C GLY A 54 -3.33 -11.08 -0.87
N GLU A 55 -3.10 -12.39 -0.92
CA GLU A 55 -1.80 -12.96 -0.60
C GLU A 55 -1.14 -13.45 -1.90
N GLU A 56 0.18 -13.27 -1.93
CA GLU A 56 1.13 -13.86 -2.88
C GLU A 56 1.51 -13.06 -4.14
N SER A 57 2.45 -12.14 -3.95
CA SER A 57 3.56 -11.93 -4.90
C SER A 57 4.85 -11.62 -4.16
N ALA A 58 5.47 -12.68 -3.64
CA ALA A 58 6.90 -12.77 -3.45
C ALA A 58 7.30 -14.23 -3.66
N SER A 59 7.51 -14.60 -4.93
CA SER A 59 8.07 -15.89 -5.29
C SER A 59 9.43 -16.10 -4.62
N VAL A 60 9.64 -17.22 -3.91
CA VAL A 60 10.90 -18.00 -4.02
C VAL A 60 10.58 -19.47 -3.81
N ASN A 61 10.70 -20.18 -4.94
CA ASN A 61 10.82 -21.61 -5.09
C ASN A 61 11.89 -22.20 -4.14
N THR A 62 11.52 -23.22 -3.35
CA THR A 62 12.46 -24.29 -2.98
C THR A 62 11.72 -25.61 -2.98
N GLU A 63 11.43 -26.09 -4.19
CA GLU A 63 11.29 -27.50 -4.47
C GLU A 63 12.66 -28.16 -4.24
N SER A 64 12.82 -28.87 -3.12
CA SER A 64 13.89 -29.85 -2.95
C SER A 64 13.38 -30.98 -2.08
N LYS A 65 12.70 -31.92 -2.73
CA LYS A 65 12.45 -33.26 -2.21
C LYS A 65 12.96 -34.24 -3.26
N ALA A 66 14.11 -34.83 -2.98
CA ALA A 66 14.60 -36.08 -3.55
C ALA A 66 15.10 -36.93 -2.38
#